data_AF-A0A7V8E258-F1
#
_entry.id   AF-A0A7V8E258-F1
#
_cell.length_a   1.000
_cell.length_b   1.000
_cell.length_c   1.000
_cell.angle_alpha   90.00
_cell.angle_beta   90.00
_cell.angle_gamma   90.00
#
_symmetry.space_group_name_H-M   'P 1'
#
loop_
_entity.id
_entity.type
_entity.pdbx_description
1 polymer ?
#
loop_
_entity_poly.entity_id
_entity_poly.type
_entity_poly.pdbx_seq_one_letter_code
_entity_poly.pdbx_strand_id
1 'polypeptide(L)' 'MKASRAHLTAATRLDSIARELESAALHARTAAGHFRQGNVPRAAAHAFAAIGHSAGAGRVIEDVARSHAKRARP' A
#
# COMPACT_ATOMS: atom_id res chain seq x y z
N MET A 1 -19.46 17.61 -16.75
CA MET A 1 -18.37 18.26 -15.97
C MET A 1 -17.08 17.47 -16.21
N LYS A 2 -15.99 18.10 -16.64
CA LYS A 2 -14.68 17.43 -16.76
C LYS A 2 -13.97 17.47 -15.41
N ALA A 3 -13.59 16.31 -14.87
CA ALA A 3 -12.79 16.27 -13.64
C ALA A 3 -11.47 17.03 -13.85
N SER A 4 -11.13 17.93 -12.92
CA SER A 4 -9.85 18.65 -12.99
C SER A 4 -8.68 17.66 -12.89
N ARG A 5 -7.54 18.00 -13.50
CA ARG A 5 -6.31 17.19 -13.48
C ARG A 5 -5.88 16.82 -12.06
N ALA A 6 -6.18 17.65 -11.06
CA ALA A 6 -5.89 17.38 -9.65
C ALA A 6 -6.75 16.24 -9.07
N HIS A 7 -8.03 16.15 -9.43
CA HIS A 7 -8.89 15.06 -8.98
C HIS A 7 -8.46 13.71 -9.57
N LEU A 8 -8.04 13.70 -10.84
CA LEU A 8 -7.48 12.51 -11.48
C LEU A 8 -6.21 12.04 -10.77
N THR A 9 -5.34 12.97 -10.34
CA THR A 9 -4.13 12.59 -9.57
C THR A 9 -4.43 12.05 -8.17
N ALA A 10 -5.49 12.53 -7.50
CA ALA A 10 -5.88 12.02 -6.19
C ALA A 10 -6.47 10.61 -6.30
N ALA A 11 -7.33 10.39 -7.30
CA ALA A 11 -7.88 9.07 -7.60
C ALA A 11 -6.78 8.04 -7.89
N THR A 12 -5.82 8.38 -8.77
CA THR A 12 -4.69 7.48 -9.07
C THR A 12 -3.87 7.13 -7.83
N ARG A 13 -3.67 8.07 -6.90
CA ARG A 13 -2.94 7.79 -5.65
C ARG A 13 -3.71 6.86 -4.73
N LEU A 14 -5.03 7.03 -4.63
CA LEU A 14 -5.88 6.11 -3.87
C LEU A 14 -5.90 4.72 -4.51
N ASP A 15 -5.95 4.63 -5.84
CA ASP A 15 -5.84 3.36 -6.56
C ASP A 15 -4.48 2.68 -6.28
N SER A 16 -3.38 3.45 -6.26
CA SER A 16 -2.06 2.92 -5.89
C SER A 16 -2.03 2.39 -4.45
N ILE A 17 -2.60 3.13 -3.49
CA ILE A 17 -2.70 2.69 -2.09
C ILE A 17 -3.49 1.37 -2.01
N ALA A 18 -4.65 1.31 -2.67
CA ALA A 18 -5.49 0.11 -2.66
C ALA A 18 -4.74 -1.11 -3.21
N ARG A 19 -4.08 -0.98 -4.36
CA ARG A 19 -3.30 -2.07 -4.98
C ARG A 19 -2.17 -2.59 -4.09
N GLU A 20 -1.45 -1.68 -3.43
CA GLU A 20 -0.39 -2.06 -2.48
C GLU A 20 -0.98 -2.82 -1.29
N LEU A 21 -2.07 -2.33 -0.69
CA LEU A 21 -2.70 -2.98 0.46
C LEU A 21 -3.34 -4.33 0.09
N GLU A 22 -3.93 -4.47 -1.09
CA GLU A 22 -4.44 -5.74 -1.62
C GLU A 22 -3.32 -6.77 -1.79
N SER A 23 -2.18 -6.34 -2.36
CA SER A 23 -0.98 -7.17 -2.51
C SER A 23 -0.40 -7.58 -1.16
N ALA A 24 -0.34 -6.64 -0.20
CA ALA A 24 0.07 -6.93 1.17
C ALA A 24 -0.83 -7.98 1.83
N ALA A 25 -2.14 -7.83 1.71
CA ALA A 25 -3.11 -8.76 2.27
C ALA A 25 -3.01 -10.16 1.63
N LEU A 26 -2.79 -10.24 0.32
CA LEU A 26 -2.54 -11.51 -0.37
C LEU A 26 -1.30 -12.21 0.18
N HIS A 27 -0.17 -11.49 0.28
CA HIS A 27 1.06 -12.05 0.81
C HIS A 27 0.95 -12.47 2.28
N ALA A 28 0.25 -11.71 3.11
CA ALA A 28 0.00 -12.08 4.50
C ALA A 28 -0.81 -13.40 4.61
N ARG A 29 -1.85 -13.57 3.80
CA ARG A 29 -2.63 -14.83 3.75
C ARG A 29 -1.77 -16.01 3.29
N THR A 30 -0.96 -15.83 2.24
CA THR A 30 -0.04 -16.87 1.75
C THR A 30 1.02 -17.25 2.79
N ALA A 31 1.62 -16.26 3.47
CA ALA A 31 2.57 -16.48 4.55
C ALA A 31 1.96 -17.31 5.68
N ALA A 32 0.74 -16.96 6.12
CA ALA A 32 0.02 -17.72 7.13
C ALA A 32 -0.26 -19.17 6.69
N GLY A 33 -0.61 -19.38 5.42
CA GLY A 33 -0.74 -20.71 4.83
C GLY A 33 0.54 -21.54 4.95
N HIS A 34 1.69 -20.96 4.57
CA HIS A 34 2.98 -21.63 4.68
C HIS A 34 3.43 -21.88 6.12
N PHE A 35 3.17 -20.96 7.05
CA PHE A 35 3.45 -21.20 8.47
C PHE A 35 2.65 -22.39 9.02
N ARG A 36 1.36 -22.50 8.68
CA ARG A 36 0.53 -23.66 9.09
C ARG A 36 1.02 -24.98 8.51
N GLN A 37 1.68 -24.94 7.35
CA GLN A 37 2.27 -26.11 6.68
C GLN A 37 3.71 -26.41 7.15
N GLY A 38 4.27 -25.61 8.07
CA GLY A 38 5.66 -25.75 8.53
C GLY A 38 6.71 -25.28 7.51
N ASN A 39 6.33 -24.65 6.40
CA ASN A 39 7.27 -24.14 5.40
C ASN A 39 7.77 -22.73 5.77
N VAL A 40 8.62 -22.67 6.79
CA VAL A 40 9.10 -21.41 7.39
C VAL A 40 9.82 -20.51 6.38
N PRO A 41 10.74 -20.98 5.51
CA PRO A 41 11.43 -20.08 4.57
C PRO A 41 10.49 -19.38 3.60
N ARG A 42 9.50 -20.11 3.04
CA ARG A 42 8.49 -19.51 2.16
C ARG A 42 7.55 -18.57 2.91
N ALA A 43 7.17 -18.93 4.13
CA ALA A 43 6.35 -18.09 4.98
C ALA A 43 7.02 -16.73 5.26
N ALA A 44 8.29 -16.75 5.64
CA ALA A 44 9.07 -15.54 5.92
C ALA A 44 9.21 -14.64 4.67
N ALA A 45 9.49 -15.23 3.50
CA ALA A 45 9.58 -14.46 2.26
C ALA A 45 8.28 -13.70 1.95
N HIS A 46 7.12 -14.36 2.09
CA HIS A 46 5.83 -13.70 1.90
C HIS A 46 5.49 -12.70 3.02
N ALA A 47 5.90 -12.97 4.26
CA ALA A 47 5.71 -12.02 5.35
C ALA A 47 6.47 -10.71 5.10
N PHE A 48 7.73 -10.79 4.65
CA PHE A 48 8.51 -9.60 4.28
C PHE A 48 7.93 -8.87 3.06
N ALA A 49 7.43 -9.60 2.06
CA ALA A 49 6.71 -8.98 0.94
C ALA A 49 5.48 -8.20 1.42
N ALA A 50 4.67 -8.77 2.33
CA ALA A 50 3.51 -8.08 2.90
C ALA A 50 3.89 -6.78 3.64
N ILE A 51 4.99 -6.81 4.41
CA ILE A 51 5.54 -5.63 5.08
C ILE A 51 5.99 -4.58 4.06
N GLY A 52 6.68 -5.00 3.00
CA GLY A 52 7.15 -4.11 1.93
C GLY A 52 6.02 -3.38 1.22
N HIS A 53 4.94 -4.08 0.86
CA HIS A 53 3.75 -3.49 0.26
C HIS A 53 3.01 -2.54 1.22
N SER A 54 2.89 -2.91 2.50
CA SER A 54 2.31 -2.03 3.52
C SER A 54 3.10 -0.72 3.66
N ALA A 55 4.43 -0.80 3.65
CA ALA A 55 5.30 0.38 3.65
C ALA A 55 5.22 1.17 2.32
N GLY A 56 4.99 0.51 1.19
CA GLY A 56 4.69 1.14 -0.09
C GLY A 56 3.44 2.02 -0.02
N ALA A 57 2.33 1.46 0.47
CA ALA A 57 1.10 2.21 0.70
C ALA A 57 1.31 3.41 1.65
N GLY A 58 2.02 3.20 2.76
CA GLY A 58 2.36 4.25 3.72
C GLY A 58 3.10 5.42 3.08
N ARG A 59 4.10 5.15 2.23
CA ARG A 59 4.85 6.21 1.51
C ARG A 59 3.95 7.05 0.61
N VAL A 60 3.00 6.44 -0.10
CA VAL A 60 2.05 7.17 -0.94
C VAL A 60 1.15 8.07 -0.09
N ILE A 61 0.67 7.58 1.06
CA ILE A 61 -0.15 8.36 2.01
C ILE A 61 0.66 9.56 2.52
N GLU A 62 1.89 9.34 2.94
CA GLU A 62 2.76 10.41 3.42
C GLU A 62 3.04 11.47 2.34
N ASP A 63 3.27 11.06 1.09
CA ASP A 63 3.47 11.97 -0.03
C ASP A 63 2.25 12.87 -0.28
N VAL A 64 1.05 12.28 -0.18
CA VAL A 64 -0.20 13.03 -0.25
C VAL A 64 -0.28 14.02 0.90
N ALA A 65 -0.08 13.56 2.13
CA ALA A 65 -0.15 14.40 3.33
C ALA A 65 0.84 15.58 3.25
N ARG A 66 2.10 15.32 2.87
CA ARG A 66 3.13 16.36 2.66
C ARG A 66 2.72 17.35 1.57
N SER A 67 2.13 16.87 0.46
CA SER A 67 1.69 17.73 -0.63
C SER A 67 0.54 18.67 -0.21
N HIS A 68 -0.36 18.19 0.65
CA HIS A 68 -1.46 18.99 1.20
C HIS A 68 -1.00 19.94 2.30
N ALA A 69 -0.09 19.52 3.18
CA ALA A 69 0.49 20.36 4.22
C ALA A 69 1.14 21.63 3.64
N LYS A 70 1.83 21.53 2.49
CA LYS A 70 2.40 22.69 1.78
C LYS A 70 1.36 23.73 1.32
N ARG A 71 0.09 23.32 1.19
CA ARG A 71 -1.02 24.17 0.73
C ARG A 71 -1.90 24.64 1.87
N ALA A 72 -1.80 24.03 3.04
CA ALA A 72 -2.51 24.45 4.24
C ALA A 72 -1.90 25.77 4.74
N ARG A 73 -2.75 26.76 5.01
CA ARG A 73 -2.39 27.97 5.77
C ARG A 73 -2.97 27.81 7.18
N PRO A 74 -2.17 28.00 8.24
CA PRO A 74 -2.68 28.00 9.60
C PRO A 74 -3.59 29.22 9.86
#